data_AF-A0A847PXS1-F1
#
_entry.id   AF-A0A847PXS1-F1
#
_cell.length_a   1.000
_cell.length_b   1.000
_cell.length_c   1.000
_cell.angle_alpha   90.00
_cell.angle_beta   90.00
_cell.angle_gamma   90.00
#
_symmetry.space_group_name_H-M   'P 1'
#
loop_
_entity.id
_entity.type
_entity.pdbx_description
1 polymer ?
#
loop_
_entity_poly.entity_id
_entity_poly.type
_entity_poly.pdbx_seq_one_letter_code
_entity_poly.pdbx_strand_id
1 'polypeptide(L)'
;MSTCPTTYFGKERVFVDRKACVQAFRDNIQNSGNKEYNVLFYHGIPGIGKSRLQKELQSILDEEYPEIVWISIDFDVKTYRDTDTFLINLRNKIQEKYGAKFYLFNVVHAIYWKKLYPKIPLQKMD
;
A
#
# COMPACT_ATOMS: atom_id res chain seq x y z
N MET A 1 29.58 11.63 -28.27
CA MET A 1 28.15 12.00 -28.18
C MET A 1 27.37 11.01 -29.02
N SER A 2 26.42 10.29 -28.44
CA SER A 2 25.49 9.44 -29.20
C SER A 2 24.11 9.59 -28.55
N THR A 3 23.21 10.25 -29.27
CA THR A 3 21.82 10.44 -28.85
C THR A 3 21.01 9.22 -29.29
N CYS A 4 20.50 8.44 -28.34
CA CYS A 4 19.56 7.36 -28.62
C CYS A 4 18.20 7.96 -29.06
N PRO A 5 17.54 7.41 -30.09
CA PRO A 5 16.33 8.00 -30.66
C PRO A 5 15.12 7.75 -29.76
N THR A 6 14.34 8.82 -29.53
CA THR A 6 13.06 8.79 -28.83
C THR A 6 12.02 8.04 -29.69
N THR A 7 11.70 6.80 -29.33
CA THR A 7 10.62 6.03 -29.95
C THR A 7 9.30 6.31 -29.23
N TYR A 8 8.31 6.80 -29.97
CA TYR A 8 6.93 6.95 -29.53
C TYR A 8 6.30 5.55 -29.39
N PHE A 9 5.94 5.15 -28.16
CA PHE A 9 5.35 3.83 -27.89
C PHE A 9 3.82 3.92 -27.73
N GLY A 10 3.10 3.11 -28.53
CA GLY A 10 1.65 2.97 -28.58
C GLY A 10 0.98 2.40 -27.32
N LYS A 11 -0.36 2.32 -27.38
CA LYS A 11 -1.32 2.20 -26.25
C LYS A 11 -1.25 0.92 -25.40
N GLU A 12 -0.46 -0.09 -25.74
CA GLU A 12 -0.25 -1.27 -24.90
C GLU A 12 1.24 -1.60 -24.83
N ARG A 13 1.93 -1.04 -23.83
CA ARG A 13 3.29 -1.46 -23.52
C ARG A 13 3.20 -2.79 -22.80
N VAL A 14 3.82 -3.86 -23.26
CA VAL A 14 4.04 -5.06 -22.43
C VAL A 14 4.91 -4.67 -21.22
N PHE A 15 4.66 -5.24 -20.03
CA PHE A 15 5.54 -5.01 -18.87
C PHE A 15 6.83 -5.81 -19.03
N VAL A 16 7.69 -5.33 -19.90
CA VAL A 16 9.01 -5.93 -20.16
C VAL A 16 10.03 -5.36 -19.18
N ASP A 17 11.04 -6.17 -18.85
CA ASP A 17 12.28 -5.74 -18.19
C ASP A 17 12.26 -5.52 -16.66
N ARG A 18 11.34 -6.17 -15.93
CA ARG A 18 11.28 -6.10 -14.45
C ARG A 18 11.13 -7.45 -13.75
N LYS A 19 11.47 -8.54 -14.46
CA LYS A 19 11.37 -9.91 -13.91
C LYS A 19 12.13 -10.07 -12.59
N ALA A 20 13.31 -9.47 -12.47
CA ALA A 20 14.09 -9.50 -11.23
C ALA A 20 13.37 -8.81 -10.06
N CYS A 21 12.71 -7.67 -10.30
CA CYS A 21 11.93 -6.97 -9.28
C CYS A 21 10.74 -7.79 -8.79
N VAL A 22 10.03 -8.43 -9.73
CA VAL A 22 8.90 -9.33 -9.44
C VAL A 22 9.38 -10.58 -8.71
N GLN A 23 10.50 -11.18 -9.14
CA GLN A 23 11.05 -12.35 -8.46
C GLN A 23 11.45 -12.01 -7.02
N ALA A 24 12.15 -10.90 -6.81
CA ALA A 24 12.49 -10.43 -5.47
C ALA A 24 11.26 -10.20 -4.58
N PHE A 25 10.13 -9.78 -5.16
CA PHE A 25 8.86 -9.67 -4.43
C PHE A 25 8.34 -11.03 -3.98
N ARG A 26 8.26 -12.00 -4.90
CA ARG A 26 7.80 -13.36 -4.60
C ARG A 26 8.69 -14.04 -3.58
N ASP A 27 10.01 -13.92 -3.74
CA ASP A 27 10.98 -14.46 -2.79
C ASP A 27 10.81 -13.82 -1.41
N ASN A 28 10.49 -12.52 -1.33
CA ASN A 28 10.25 -11.83 -0.07
C ASN A 28 8.99 -12.35 0.64
N ILE A 29 7.91 -12.62 -0.10
CA ILE A 29 6.69 -13.24 0.43
C ILE A 29 6.99 -14.64 0.98
N GLN A 30 7.65 -15.48 0.18
CA GLN A 30 7.91 -16.88 0.55
C GLN A 30 8.87 -17.02 1.73
N ASN A 31 9.86 -16.13 1.84
CA ASN A 31 10.82 -16.14 2.95
C ASN A 31 10.30 -15.43 4.21
N SER A 32 9.05 -14.98 4.22
CA SER A 32 8.50 -14.21 5.33
C SER A 32 8.33 -15.00 6.62
N GLY A 33 8.12 -16.32 6.54
CA GLY A 33 7.93 -17.20 7.71
C GLY A 33 9.13 -17.28 8.67
N ASN A 34 10.31 -16.81 8.26
CA ASN A 34 11.54 -16.86 9.07
C ASN A 34 11.88 -15.55 9.78
N LYS A 35 11.06 -14.49 9.61
CA LYS A 35 11.35 -13.15 10.15
C LYS A 35 10.07 -12.50 10.69
N GLU A 36 10.21 -11.77 11.79
CA GLU A 36 9.09 -11.01 12.38
C GLU A 36 8.60 -9.89 11.43
N TYR A 37 9.52 -9.26 10.68
CA TYR A 37 9.21 -8.22 9.70
C TYR A 37 10.11 -8.31 8.46
N ASN A 38 9.55 -7.98 7.29
CA ASN A 38 10.27 -7.89 6.03
C ASN A 38 9.93 -6.59 5.30
N VAL A 39 10.95 -5.90 4.80
CA VAL A 39 10.80 -4.66 4.03
C VAL A 39 11.52 -4.79 2.71
N LEU A 40 10.82 -4.51 1.62
CA LEU A 40 11.36 -4.48 0.26
C LEU A 40 11.17 -3.08 -0.34
N PHE A 41 12.25 -2.46 -0.80
CA PHE A 41 12.24 -1.09 -1.30
C PHE A 41 12.58 -1.04 -2.79
N TYR A 42 11.75 -0.37 -3.59
CA TYR A 42 11.99 -0.15 -5.01
C TYR A 42 12.32 1.32 -5.29
N HIS A 43 13.53 1.59 -5.77
CA HIS A 43 13.98 2.92 -6.15
C HIS A 43 14.39 2.99 -7.64
N GLY A 44 14.47 4.20 -8.19
CA GLY A 44 14.91 4.42 -9.57
C GLY A 44 14.53 5.80 -10.09
N ILE A 45 15.00 6.14 -11.28
CA ILE A 45 14.75 7.44 -11.90
C ILE A 45 13.26 7.68 -12.21
N PRO A 46 12.80 8.95 -12.34
CA PRO A 46 11.46 9.26 -12.83
C PRO A 46 11.17 8.61 -14.20
N GLY A 47 9.92 8.21 -14.44
CA GLY A 47 9.52 7.62 -15.73
C GLY A 47 9.94 6.15 -15.94
N ILE A 48 10.73 5.54 -15.05
CA ILE A 48 11.22 4.15 -15.19
C ILE A 48 10.14 3.06 -15.01
N GLY A 49 8.90 3.47 -14.70
CA GLY A 49 7.75 2.56 -14.57
C GLY A 49 7.47 2.05 -13.15
N LYS A 50 7.93 2.71 -12.09
CA LYS A 50 7.68 2.28 -10.69
C LYS A 50 6.19 2.16 -10.34
N SER A 51 5.36 3.12 -10.73
CA SER A 51 3.90 3.06 -10.49
C SER A 51 3.25 1.92 -11.25
N ARG A 52 3.82 1.52 -12.40
CA ARG A 52 3.36 0.35 -13.15
C ARG A 52 3.79 -0.94 -12.45
N LEU A 53 5.03 -1.03 -12.00
CA LEU A 53 5.51 -2.15 -11.19
C LEU A 53 4.63 -2.32 -9.95
N GLN A 54 4.29 -1.25 -9.24
CA GLN A 54 3.40 -1.32 -8.07
C GLN A 54 2.04 -1.97 -8.40
N LYS A 55 1.41 -1.60 -9.53
CA LYS A 55 0.15 -2.22 -9.98
C LYS A 55 0.33 -3.71 -10.31
N GLU A 56 1.44 -4.07 -10.93
CA GLU A 56 1.78 -5.47 -11.22
C GLU A 56 1.90 -6.29 -9.93
N LEU A 57 2.63 -5.78 -8.93
CA LEU A 57 2.80 -6.47 -7.64
C LEU A 57 1.46 -6.63 -6.89
N GLN A 58 0.55 -5.66 -7.04
CA GLN A 58 -0.81 -5.75 -6.50
C GLN A 58 -1.63 -6.84 -7.19
N SER A 59 -1.55 -6.93 -8.54
CA SER A 59 -2.18 -8.03 -9.30
C SER A 59 -1.66 -9.39 -8.83
N ILE A 60 -0.34 -9.52 -8.64
CA ILE A 60 0.28 -10.75 -8.13
C ILE A 60 -0.27 -11.12 -6.76
N LEU A 61 -0.46 -10.15 -5.85
CA LEU A 61 -1.05 -10.43 -4.54
C LEU A 61 -2.51 -10.90 -4.66
N ASP A 62 -3.30 -10.28 -5.54
CA ASP A 62 -4.71 -10.66 -5.72
C ASP A 62 -4.86 -12.02 -6.44
N GLU A 63 -3.98 -12.36 -7.39
CA GLU A 63 -4.09 -13.55 -8.25
C GLU A 63 -3.32 -14.76 -7.72
N GLU A 64 -2.10 -14.56 -7.23
CA GLU A 64 -1.19 -15.66 -6.82
C GLU A 64 -1.19 -15.92 -5.31
N TYR A 65 -1.54 -14.92 -4.50
CA TYR A 65 -1.50 -14.99 -3.02
C TYR A 65 -2.80 -14.49 -2.36
N PRO A 66 -3.98 -15.03 -2.73
CA PRO A 66 -5.28 -14.53 -2.27
C PRO A 66 -5.49 -14.64 -0.75
N GLU A 67 -4.70 -15.47 -0.06
CA GLU A 67 -4.68 -15.60 1.40
C GLU A 67 -4.03 -14.41 2.11
N ILE A 68 -3.23 -13.60 1.40
CA ILE A 68 -2.52 -12.46 1.97
C ILE A 68 -3.43 -11.23 2.00
N VAL A 69 -3.66 -10.71 3.21
CA VAL A 69 -4.30 -9.41 3.41
C VAL A 69 -3.30 -8.31 3.08
N TRP A 70 -3.63 -7.47 2.09
CA TRP A 70 -2.77 -6.38 1.67
C TRP A 70 -3.56 -5.10 1.37
N ILE A 71 -2.91 -3.97 1.61
CA ILE A 71 -3.44 -2.64 1.31
C ILE A 71 -2.34 -1.75 0.73
N SER A 72 -2.71 -0.77 -0.08
CA SER A 72 -1.80 0.24 -0.61
C SER A 72 -2.12 1.61 -0.02
N ILE A 73 -1.11 2.32 0.49
CA ILE A 73 -1.24 3.69 1.00
C ILE A 73 -0.29 4.59 0.21
N ASP A 74 -0.84 5.69 -0.30
CA ASP A 74 -0.10 6.69 -1.05
C ASP A 74 0.34 7.83 -0.14
N PHE A 75 1.63 7.86 0.21
CA PHE A 75 2.19 8.91 1.06
C PHE A 75 2.42 10.24 0.33
N ASP A 76 2.13 10.35 -0.97
CA ASP A 76 2.10 11.66 -1.63
C ASP A 76 0.95 12.52 -1.09
N VAL A 77 -0.14 11.88 -0.64
CA VAL A 77 -1.22 12.53 0.10
C VAL A 77 -0.70 13.00 1.47
N LYS A 78 -0.51 14.31 1.61
CA LYS A 78 0.12 14.93 2.81
C LYS A 78 -0.55 14.53 4.12
N THR A 79 -1.87 14.41 4.16
CA THR A 79 -2.61 14.04 5.37
C THR A 79 -2.32 12.61 5.82
N TYR A 80 -1.98 11.70 4.91
CA TYR A 80 -1.58 10.33 5.26
C TYR A 80 -0.18 10.21 5.87
N ARG A 81 0.55 11.33 5.97
CA ARG A 81 1.82 11.40 6.72
C ARG A 81 1.61 11.66 8.21
N ASP A 82 0.42 12.13 8.59
CA ASP A 82 0.01 12.20 9.99
C ASP A 82 -0.37 10.80 10.50
N THR A 83 0.06 10.46 11.72
CA THR A 83 -0.09 9.09 12.25
C THR A 83 -1.53 8.72 12.53
N ASP A 84 -2.34 9.64 13.08
CA ASP A 84 -3.76 9.37 13.38
C ASP A 84 -4.53 9.13 12.08
N THR A 85 -4.33 10.02 11.10
CA THR A 85 -4.94 9.91 9.78
C THR A 85 -4.49 8.65 9.05
N PHE A 86 -3.20 8.29 9.13
CA PHE A 86 -2.65 7.06 8.55
C PHE A 86 -3.36 5.82 9.11
N LEU A 87 -3.47 5.70 10.44
CA LEU A 87 -4.06 4.54 11.10
C LEU A 87 -5.56 4.40 10.78
N ILE A 88 -6.31 5.51 10.75
CA ILE A 88 -7.71 5.52 10.34
C ILE A 88 -7.84 5.06 8.88
N ASN A 89 -7.01 5.58 7.98
CA ASN A 89 -7.03 5.22 6.57
C ASN A 89 -6.66 3.74 6.33
N LEU A 90 -5.63 3.25 7.04
CA LEU A 90 -5.25 1.83 7.04
C LEU A 90 -6.43 0.95 7.46
N ARG A 91 -7.06 1.27 8.60
CA ARG A 91 -8.23 0.57 9.11
C ARG A 91 -9.37 0.55 8.09
N ASN A 92 -9.71 1.72 7.53
CA ASN A 92 -10.81 1.85 6.58
C ASN A 92 -10.57 1.03 5.32
N LYS A 93 -9.35 1.05 4.77
CA LYS A 93 -9.00 0.25 3.59
C LYS A 93 -9.06 -1.25 3.84
N ILE A 94 -8.60 -1.72 4.99
CA ILE A 94 -8.71 -3.15 5.33
C ILE A 94 -10.19 -3.55 5.48
N GLN A 95 -11.00 -2.72 6.15
CA GLN A 95 -12.44 -2.98 6.31
C GLN A 95 -13.17 -2.97 4.96
N GLU A 96 -12.90 -2.01 4.09
CA GLU A 96 -13.51 -1.90 2.76
C GLU A 96 -13.14 -3.09 1.88
N LYS A 97 -11.85 -3.47 1.86
CA LYS A 97 -11.36 -4.53 0.98
C LYS A 97 -11.71 -5.94 1.47
N TYR A 98 -11.71 -6.18 2.78
CA TYR A 98 -11.82 -7.54 3.35
C TYR A 98 -13.00 -7.72 4.33
N GLY A 99 -13.80 -6.69 4.58
CA GLY A 99 -14.92 -6.77 5.54
C GLY A 99 -14.51 -6.93 7.01
N ALA A 100 -13.23 -6.68 7.32
CA ALA A 100 -12.70 -6.85 8.67
C ALA A 100 -13.33 -5.86 9.68
N LYS A 101 -13.61 -6.36 10.89
CA LYS A 101 -14.26 -5.59 11.95
C LYS A 101 -13.25 -5.12 12.98
N PHE A 102 -13.17 -3.80 13.17
CA PHE A 102 -12.17 -3.15 14.03
C PHE A 102 -12.75 -2.61 15.35
N TYR A 103 -13.57 -3.41 16.05
CA TYR A 103 -14.31 -2.94 17.24
C TYR A 103 -13.39 -2.37 18.32
N LEU A 104 -12.31 -3.08 18.69
CA LEU A 104 -11.39 -2.62 19.73
C LEU A 104 -10.67 -1.33 19.32
N PHE A 105 -10.19 -1.27 18.08
CA PHE A 105 -9.58 -0.06 17.53
C PHE A 105 -10.54 1.12 17.60
N ASN A 106 -11.81 0.93 17.22
CA ASN A 106 -12.81 2.00 17.23
C ASN A 106 -13.09 2.53 18.64
N VAL A 107 -13.18 1.65 19.63
CA VAL A 107 -13.37 2.04 21.04
C VAL A 107 -12.16 2.81 21.55
N VAL A 108 -10.95 2.29 21.33
CA VAL A 108 -9.70 2.94 21.79
C VAL A 108 -9.49 4.29 21.09
N HIS A 109 -9.75 4.36 19.78
CA HIS A 109 -9.66 5.59 19.01
C HIS A 109 -10.66 6.64 19.50
N ALA A 110 -11.91 6.26 19.79
CA ALA A 110 -12.90 7.17 20.36
C ALA A 110 -12.48 7.72 21.74
N ILE A 111 -11.90 6.87 22.60
CA ILE A 111 -11.36 7.30 23.90
C ILE A 111 -10.19 8.27 23.71
N TYR A 112 -9.27 7.95 22.79
CA TYR A 112 -8.15 8.82 22.44
C TYR A 112 -8.62 10.18 21.93
N TRP A 113 -9.58 10.19 20.99
CA TRP A 113 -10.17 11.42 20.45
C TRP A 113 -10.83 12.28 21.53
N LYS A 114 -11.56 11.66 22.47
CA LYS A 114 -12.18 12.37 23.59
C LYS A 114 -11.16 13.01 24.54
N LYS A 115 -10.00 12.36 24.73
CA LYS A 115 -8.90 12.94 25.53
C LYS A 115 -8.28 14.15 24.85
N LEU A 116 -8.10 14.10 23.53
CA LEU A 116 -7.58 15.23 22.75
C LEU A 116 -8.58 16.39 22.66
N TYR A 117 -9.87 16.08 22.56
CA TYR A 117 -10.93 17.07 22.40
C TYR A 117 -12.05 16.92 23.44
N PRO A 118 -11.80 17.25 24.73
CA PRO A 118 -12.75 16.98 25.81
C PRO A 118 -14.11 17.67 25.65
N LYS A 119 -14.14 18.82 24.97
CA LYS A 119 -15.34 19.64 24.76
C LYS A 119 -16.20 19.16 23.59
N ILE A 120 -15.70 18.26 22.75
CA ILE A 120 -16.47 17.70 21.62
C ILE A 120 -17.24 16.46 22.11
N PRO A 121 -18.58 16.41 21.97
CA PRO A 121 -19.35 15.22 22.27
C PRO A 121 -18.97 14.07 21.32
N LEU A 122 -18.96 12.83 21.81
CA LEU A 122 -18.80 11.67 20.94
C LEU A 122 -20.08 11.53 20.10
N GLN A 123 -19.94 11.61 18.78
CA GLN A 123 -21.04 11.29 17.87
C GLN A 123 -21.23 9.77 17.84
N LYS A 124 -22.48 9.32 17.86
CA LYS A 124 -22.80 7.92 17.56
C LYS A 124 -22.52 7.68 16.08
N MET A 125 -21.76 6.64 15.77
CA MET A 125 -21.74 6.09 14.42
C MET A 125 -22.97 5.19 14.31
N ASP A 126 -23.98 5.63 13.55
CA ASP A 126 -25.14 4.82 13.17
C ASP A 126 -24.74 3.71 12.17
#